data_AF-A0AAD9YAY0-F1
#
_entry.id   AF-A0AAD9YAY0-F1
#
_cell.length_a   1.000
_cell.length_b   1.000
_cell.length_c   1.000
_cell.angle_alpha   90.00
_cell.angle_beta   90.00
_cell.angle_gamma   90.00
#
_symmetry.space_group_name_H-M   'P 1'
#
loop_
_entity.id
_entity.type
_entity.pdbx_description
1 polymer ?
#
loop_
_entity_poly.entity_id
_entity_poly.type
_entity_poly.pdbx_seq_one_letter_code
_entity_poly.pdbx_strand_id
1 'polypeptide(L)'
;MAVLSKQVTGVRGIFYRRIEDDHIFEELWSKNSPIWEAKRYGGGQIKSTITPFDGGPVYSPDARCRGRRQVSAKFLFGDAQGLDSNHPLGAELGRRFRENDFKSLCKSGLKSIVKIVAKLIEDKCKSEGWEVTGIGVSIPATWTHDEQDEYKALLKGAFTSKTIQQVLEDNLHFYTEVEAFAHYLMHNAHKYRAIFPKTGDTTILFLDFGGFSMSGCSLRARVCPRGDGKARGDGEAAFFRLGDPFGSGGGTEHWEAFISEFCTQDTLKPDGLDKKKR
;
A
#
# COMPACT_ATOMS: atom_id res chain seq x y z
N MET A 1 2.79 15.52 -10.08
CA MET A 1 2.08 14.23 -9.91
C MET A 1 2.14 13.85 -8.43
N ALA A 2 1.06 13.44 -7.78
CA ALA A 2 1.14 12.87 -6.42
C ALA A 2 1.02 11.35 -6.54
N VAL A 3 2.04 10.60 -6.13
CA VAL A 3 2.07 9.14 -6.13
C VAL A 3 1.75 8.64 -4.72
N LEU A 4 0.63 7.97 -4.55
CA LEU A 4 0.34 7.25 -3.30
C LEU A 4 1.02 5.88 -3.35
N SER A 5 2.11 5.66 -2.61
CA SER A 5 2.79 4.37 -2.49
C SER A 5 2.65 3.78 -1.10
N LYS A 6 2.53 2.45 -1.01
CA LYS A 6 2.47 1.74 0.26
C LYS A 6 3.84 1.17 0.59
N GLN A 7 4.23 1.22 1.85
CA GLN A 7 5.13 0.21 2.42
C GLN A 7 4.45 -0.45 3.59
N VAL A 8 4.38 -1.79 3.51
CA VAL A 8 4.04 -2.80 4.52
C VAL A 8 2.69 -2.61 5.26
N THR A 9 2.29 -1.45 5.77
CA THR A 9 1.01 -1.21 6.47
C THR A 9 0.47 0.23 6.41
N GLY A 10 1.10 1.18 5.68
CA GLY A 10 0.69 2.59 5.65
C GLY A 10 0.53 3.21 4.26
N VAL A 11 -0.31 4.24 4.13
CA VAL A 11 -0.43 5.07 2.91
C VAL A 11 0.63 6.15 2.95
N ARG A 12 1.53 6.20 1.96
CA ARG A 12 2.44 7.33 1.73
C ARG A 12 1.94 8.12 0.55
N GLY A 13 1.91 9.45 0.67
CA GLY A 13 1.85 10.33 -0.49
C GLY A 13 3.25 10.80 -0.82
N ILE A 14 3.62 10.68 -2.09
CA ILE A 14 4.88 11.13 -2.66
C ILE A 14 4.53 12.22 -3.66
N PHE A 15 5.01 13.44 -3.46
CA PHE A 15 4.94 14.44 -4.52
C PHE A 15 6.01 14.17 -5.57
N TYR A 16 5.65 14.34 -6.84
CA TYR A 16 6.52 14.32 -8.01
C TYR A 16 6.45 15.69 -8.65
N ARG A 17 7.59 16.38 -8.64
CA ARG A 17 7.86 17.56 -9.45
C ARG A 17 8.86 17.16 -10.52
N ARG A 18 8.65 17.62 -11.76
CA ARG A 18 9.70 17.70 -12.76
C ARG A 18 10.18 19.15 -12.78
N ILE A 19 11.35 19.42 -12.22
CA ILE A 19 12.10 20.65 -12.52
C ILE A 19 13.22 20.19 -13.42
N GLU A 20 13.16 20.51 -14.71
CA GLU A 20 14.19 20.07 -15.66
C GLU A 20 14.36 18.52 -15.64
N ASP A 21 15.51 18.00 -15.19
CA ASP A 21 15.82 16.57 -15.06
C ASP A 21 15.73 16.05 -13.60
N ASP A 22 15.37 16.90 -12.63
CA ASP A 22 15.32 16.53 -11.21
C ASP A 22 13.92 16.13 -10.73
N HIS A 23 13.89 15.01 -10.01
CA HIS A 23 12.72 14.46 -9.34
C HIS A 23 12.78 14.74 -7.84
N ILE A 24 11.94 15.65 -7.35
CA ILE A 24 11.76 15.85 -5.90
C ILE A 24 10.78 14.81 -5.40
N PHE A 25 11.21 13.98 -4.44
CA PHE A 25 10.37 13.03 -3.71
C PHE A 25 10.15 13.56 -2.30
N GLU A 26 8.94 14.03 -2.00
CA GLU A 26 8.56 14.40 -0.63
C GLU A 26 7.56 13.38 -0.06
N GLU A 27 7.94 12.75 1.05
CA GLU A 27 7.06 11.82 1.77
C GLU A 27 6.13 12.59 2.72
N LEU A 28 4.83 12.31 2.64
CA LEU A 28 3.83 12.81 3.59
C LEU A 28 3.79 11.94 4.86
N TRP A 29 4.05 12.57 6.00
CA TRP A 29 4.02 11.94 7.32
C TRP A 29 2.91 12.54 8.20
N SER A 30 2.19 11.68 8.93
CA SER A 30 1.34 12.04 10.08
C SER A 30 2.20 12.52 11.24
N LYS A 31 2.01 13.77 11.66
CA LYS A 31 2.79 14.40 12.75
C LYS A 31 2.49 13.82 14.14
N ASN A 32 1.43 13.00 14.29
CA ASN A 32 0.90 12.57 15.59
C ASN A 32 1.05 11.05 15.85
N SER A 33 1.97 10.35 15.19
CA SER A 33 2.11 8.91 15.41
C SER A 33 2.71 8.60 16.79
N PRO A 34 2.07 7.72 17.60
CA PRO A 34 2.57 7.30 18.89
C PRO A 34 3.98 6.68 18.84
N ILE A 35 4.79 6.92 19.89
CA ILE A 35 6.19 6.45 20.01
C ILE A 35 6.35 4.93 19.80
N TRP A 36 5.36 4.12 20.17
CA TRP A 36 5.42 2.66 19.98
C TRP A 36 5.22 2.22 18.52
N GLU A 37 4.55 3.02 17.69
CA GLU A 37 4.43 2.78 16.25
C GLU A 37 5.73 3.08 15.52
N ALA A 38 6.55 3.99 16.07
CA ALA A 38 7.88 4.27 15.54
C ALA A 38 8.75 3.01 15.44
N LYS A 39 8.60 2.10 16.41
CA LYS A 39 9.35 0.84 16.47
C LYS A 39 8.81 -0.26 15.54
N ARG A 40 7.51 -0.25 15.23
CA ARG A 40 6.87 -1.33 14.43
C ARG A 40 6.69 -0.96 12.95
N TYR A 41 6.44 0.31 12.64
CA TYR A 41 6.05 0.74 11.28
C TYR A 41 6.80 1.99 10.77
N GLY A 42 7.76 2.54 11.52
CA GLY A 42 8.41 3.81 11.18
C GLY A 42 7.45 4.98 11.43
N GLY A 43 7.70 5.73 12.49
CA GLY A 43 6.71 6.64 13.08
C GLY A 43 6.22 7.67 12.08
N GLY A 44 4.92 7.94 12.06
CA GLY A 44 4.29 8.94 11.21
C GLY A 44 3.62 8.39 9.95
N GLN A 45 3.57 7.07 9.73
CA GLN A 45 2.78 6.51 8.64
C GLN A 45 1.27 6.62 8.91
N ILE A 46 0.49 6.93 7.88
CA ILE A 46 -0.98 6.87 7.97
C ILE A 46 -1.40 5.41 7.90
N LYS A 47 -1.97 4.90 8.99
CA LYS A 47 -2.41 3.50 9.05
C LYS A 47 -3.44 3.18 7.99
N SER A 48 -3.26 2.04 7.33
CA SER A 48 -4.24 1.46 6.40
C SER A 48 -5.13 0.39 7.05
N THR A 49 -5.19 0.34 8.38
CA THR A 49 -6.03 -0.59 9.15
C THR A 49 -7.22 0.11 9.79
N ILE A 50 -8.31 -0.63 9.94
CA ILE A 50 -9.52 -0.20 10.64
C ILE A 50 -9.94 -1.22 11.71
N THR A 51 -10.80 -0.84 12.65
CA THR A 51 -11.31 -1.69 13.72
C THR A 51 -12.85 -1.78 13.68
N PRO A 52 -13.43 -2.56 12.75
CA PRO A 52 -14.88 -2.59 12.56
C PRO A 52 -15.62 -3.53 13.54
N PHE A 53 -14.90 -4.32 14.35
CA PHE A 53 -15.51 -5.38 15.19
C PHE A 53 -15.93 -4.93 16.59
N ASP A 54 -15.15 -4.07 17.25
CA ASP A 54 -15.25 -3.90 18.71
C ASP A 54 -16.05 -2.66 19.18
N GLY A 55 -16.94 -2.10 18.34
CA GLY A 55 -17.73 -0.89 18.67
C GLY A 55 -16.91 0.42 18.79
N GLY A 56 -17.53 1.59 18.65
CA GLY A 56 -16.82 2.89 18.69
C GLY A 56 -16.17 3.30 17.35
N PRO A 57 -15.19 4.23 17.35
CA PRO A 57 -14.60 4.73 16.10
C PRO A 57 -13.96 3.60 15.27
N VAL A 58 -14.30 3.54 13.98
CA VAL A 58 -13.79 2.54 13.04
C VAL A 58 -12.33 2.82 12.67
N TYR A 59 -11.95 4.09 12.64
CA TYR A 59 -10.58 4.52 12.39
C TYR A 59 -10.19 5.61 13.41
N SER A 60 -9.00 5.48 13.99
CA SER A 60 -8.42 6.50 14.87
C SER A 60 -6.92 6.57 14.62
N PRO A 61 -6.39 7.72 14.17
CA PRO A 61 -4.95 7.92 14.02
C PRO A 61 -4.22 7.93 15.38
N ASP A 62 -4.90 8.34 16.46
CA ASP A 62 -4.28 8.63 17.77
C ASP A 62 -4.29 7.46 18.77
N ALA A 63 -3.95 6.24 18.35
CA ALA A 63 -3.86 5.04 19.22
C ALA A 63 -5.14 4.57 19.96
N ARG A 64 -6.30 5.24 19.84
CA ARG A 64 -7.55 4.82 20.53
C ARG A 64 -8.06 3.44 20.10
N CYS A 65 -7.48 2.86 19.05
CA CYS A 65 -7.75 1.51 18.57
C CYS A 65 -6.74 0.46 19.10
N ARG A 66 -5.93 0.78 20.13
CA ARG A 66 -4.96 -0.16 20.71
C ARG A 66 -5.67 -1.31 21.43
N GLY A 67 -5.28 -2.55 21.12
CA GLY A 67 -5.88 -3.76 21.70
C GLY A 67 -7.17 -4.21 21.01
N ARG A 68 -7.69 -3.42 20.07
CA ARG A 68 -8.86 -3.75 19.26
C ARG A 68 -8.44 -4.54 18.02
N ARG A 69 -9.33 -5.43 17.53
CA ARG A 69 -9.06 -6.28 16.37
C ARG A 69 -9.02 -5.42 15.11
N GLN A 70 -7.84 -5.36 14.51
CA GLN A 70 -7.57 -4.58 13.30
C GLN A 70 -7.68 -5.46 12.05
N VAL A 71 -8.25 -4.91 10.99
CA VAL A 71 -8.22 -5.50 9.65
C VAL A 71 -7.73 -4.49 8.63
N SER A 72 -7.13 -4.99 7.56
CA SER A 72 -6.78 -4.16 6.42
C SER A 72 -8.01 -3.48 5.87
N ALA A 73 -7.89 -2.18 5.60
CA ALA A 73 -8.92 -1.49 4.87
C ALA A 73 -9.02 -1.98 3.41
N LYS A 74 -7.98 -2.67 2.90
CA LYS A 74 -7.91 -3.19 1.53
C LYS A 74 -8.83 -4.37 1.26
N PHE A 75 -9.09 -5.23 2.25
CA PHE A 75 -10.00 -6.36 2.10
C PHE A 75 -11.48 -5.94 1.95
N LEU A 76 -11.76 -4.66 2.20
CA LEU A 76 -13.10 -4.09 2.16
C LEU A 76 -13.48 -3.60 0.76
N PHE A 77 -12.51 -3.46 -0.13
CA PHE A 77 -12.73 -3.27 -1.55
C PHE A 77 -12.76 -4.64 -2.24
N GLY A 78 -13.75 -4.86 -3.09
CA GLY A 78 -13.94 -6.14 -3.79
C GLY A 78 -14.57 -7.24 -2.94
N ASP A 79 -15.30 -6.91 -1.86
CA ASP A 79 -16.08 -7.88 -1.06
C ASP A 79 -15.28 -9.14 -0.67
N ALA A 80 -14.06 -8.95 -0.15
CA ALA A 80 -13.16 -10.04 0.23
C ALA A 80 -12.66 -10.93 -0.93
N GLN A 81 -12.87 -10.55 -2.20
CA GLN A 81 -12.33 -11.29 -3.34
C GLN A 81 -10.80 -11.34 -3.30
N GLY A 82 -10.25 -12.53 -3.57
CA GLY A 82 -8.81 -12.79 -3.53
C GLY A 82 -8.26 -13.12 -2.14
N LEU A 83 -9.09 -13.15 -1.09
CA LEU A 83 -8.68 -13.72 0.19
C LEU A 83 -8.43 -15.23 0.06
N ASP A 84 -7.29 -15.68 0.58
CA ASP A 84 -6.99 -17.11 0.70
C ASP A 84 -8.10 -17.82 1.48
N SER A 85 -8.48 -19.03 1.04
CA SER A 85 -9.57 -19.79 1.67
C SER A 85 -9.25 -20.21 3.11
N ASN A 86 -7.97 -20.28 3.47
CA ASN A 86 -7.49 -20.55 4.82
C ASN A 86 -7.17 -19.26 5.59
N HIS A 87 -7.55 -18.08 5.07
CA HIS A 87 -7.36 -16.83 5.79
C HIS A 87 -8.08 -16.93 7.15
N PRO A 88 -7.40 -16.71 8.29
CA PRO A 88 -7.98 -16.91 9.62
C PRO A 88 -9.24 -16.07 9.88
N LEU A 89 -9.31 -14.89 9.26
CA LEU A 89 -10.48 -14.00 9.28
C LEU A 89 -11.45 -14.19 8.10
N GLY A 90 -11.16 -15.07 7.13
CA GLY A 90 -11.92 -15.19 5.88
C GLY A 90 -13.39 -15.57 6.11
N ALA A 91 -13.64 -16.57 6.97
CA ALA A 91 -15.00 -16.99 7.30
C ALA A 91 -15.80 -15.94 8.08
N GLU A 92 -15.14 -15.20 9.00
CA GLU A 92 -15.76 -14.14 9.79
C GLU A 92 -16.07 -12.92 8.93
N LEU A 93 -15.10 -12.47 8.13
CA LEU A 93 -15.26 -11.38 7.17
C LEU A 93 -16.36 -11.72 6.16
N GLY A 94 -16.32 -12.90 5.53
CA GLY A 94 -17.33 -13.32 4.57
C GLY A 94 -18.75 -13.38 5.14
N ARG A 95 -18.90 -13.71 6.43
CA ARG A 95 -20.21 -13.65 7.12
C ARG A 95 -20.64 -12.21 7.34
N ARG A 96 -19.75 -11.37 7.89
CA ARG A 96 -20.04 -9.99 8.29
C ARG A 96 -20.22 -9.05 7.10
N PHE A 97 -19.56 -9.31 5.96
CA PHE A 97 -19.76 -8.53 4.73
C PHE A 97 -21.19 -8.63 4.16
N ARG A 98 -21.95 -9.66 4.54
CA ARG A 98 -23.38 -9.76 4.20
C ARG A 98 -24.27 -8.84 5.04
N GLU A 99 -23.72 -8.27 6.13
CA GLU A 99 -24.39 -7.29 6.97
C GLU A 99 -24.15 -5.88 6.38
N ASN A 100 -25.21 -5.23 5.88
CA ASN A 100 -25.12 -3.90 5.25
C ASN A 100 -24.44 -2.86 6.16
N ASP A 101 -24.71 -2.92 7.46
CA ASP A 101 -24.13 -2.00 8.44
C ASP A 101 -22.61 -2.16 8.53
N PHE A 102 -22.11 -3.39 8.50
CA PHE A 102 -20.68 -3.67 8.55
C PHE A 102 -19.94 -3.14 7.32
N LYS A 103 -20.51 -3.34 6.11
CA LYS A 103 -19.94 -2.80 4.86
C LYS A 103 -19.93 -1.26 4.88
N SER A 104 -20.99 -0.63 5.37
CA SER A 104 -21.08 0.83 5.53
C SER A 104 -20.04 1.37 6.53
N LEU A 105 -19.90 0.70 7.69
CA LEU A 105 -18.88 1.02 8.70
C LEU A 105 -17.47 0.95 8.11
N CYS A 106 -17.18 -0.10 7.35
CA CYS A 106 -15.92 -0.32 6.66
C CYS A 106 -15.61 0.80 5.64
N LYS A 107 -16.57 1.14 4.77
CA LYS A 107 -16.44 2.25 3.81
C LYS A 107 -16.24 3.60 4.53
N SER A 108 -16.88 3.82 5.67
CA SER A 108 -16.68 5.03 6.49
C SER A 108 -15.26 5.13 7.09
N GLY A 109 -14.71 4.00 7.55
CA GLY A 109 -13.31 3.91 8.00
C GLY A 109 -12.31 4.27 6.90
N LEU A 110 -12.51 3.68 5.71
CA LEU A 110 -11.73 4.00 4.52
C LEU A 110 -11.79 5.48 4.14
N LYS A 111 -13.00 6.04 4.10
CA LYS A 111 -13.21 7.47 3.84
C LYS A 111 -12.45 8.35 4.83
N SER A 112 -12.38 7.95 6.09
CA SER A 112 -11.64 8.68 7.13
C SER A 112 -10.13 8.68 6.86
N ILE A 113 -9.57 7.53 6.45
CA ILE A 113 -8.16 7.42 6.06
C ILE A 113 -7.86 8.33 4.87
N VAL A 114 -8.64 8.23 3.81
CA VAL A 114 -8.41 9.00 2.57
C VAL A 114 -8.57 10.50 2.82
N LYS A 115 -9.50 10.92 3.67
CA LYS A 115 -9.66 12.34 4.05
C LYS A 115 -8.42 12.91 4.74
N ILE A 116 -7.72 12.12 5.56
CA ILE A 116 -6.49 12.57 6.20
C ILE A 116 -5.40 12.79 5.15
N VAL A 117 -5.25 11.84 4.23
CA VAL A 117 -4.30 11.96 3.10
C VAL A 117 -4.63 13.18 2.24
N ALA A 118 -5.90 13.34 1.85
CA ALA A 118 -6.37 14.45 1.05
C ALA A 118 -6.09 15.79 1.73
N LYS A 119 -6.39 15.91 3.02
CA LYS A 119 -6.11 17.11 3.80
C LYS A 119 -4.61 17.44 3.84
N LEU A 120 -3.74 16.45 4.03
CA LEU A 120 -2.30 16.66 4.04
C LEU A 120 -1.78 17.15 2.68
N ILE A 121 -2.31 16.59 1.58
CA ILE A 121 -1.98 17.03 0.22
C ILE A 121 -2.44 18.48 0.01
N GLU A 122 -3.69 18.79 0.34
CA GLU A 122 -4.27 20.13 0.17
C GLU A 122 -3.56 21.19 1.02
N ASP A 123 -3.28 20.89 2.29
CA ASP A 123 -2.57 21.78 3.20
C ASP A 123 -1.16 22.09 2.66
N LYS A 124 -0.46 21.08 2.12
CA LYS A 124 0.87 21.24 1.52
C LYS A 124 0.83 22.03 0.21
N CYS A 125 -0.10 21.72 -0.69
CA CYS A 125 -0.28 22.48 -1.92
C CYS A 125 -0.58 23.95 -1.62
N LYS A 126 -1.41 24.22 -0.61
CA LYS A 126 -1.73 25.58 -0.18
C LYS A 126 -0.52 26.30 0.41
N SER A 127 0.27 25.65 1.27
CA SER A 127 1.41 26.29 1.91
C SER A 127 2.55 26.62 0.94
N GLU A 128 2.74 25.79 -0.07
CA GLU A 128 3.84 25.94 -1.04
C GLU A 128 3.41 26.61 -2.35
N GLY A 129 2.12 26.93 -2.51
CA GLY A 129 1.57 27.47 -3.75
C GLY A 129 1.62 26.48 -4.91
N TRP A 130 1.53 25.18 -4.65
CA TRP A 130 1.60 24.13 -5.67
C TRP A 130 0.23 23.79 -6.24
N GLU A 131 0.22 23.43 -7.53
CA GLU A 131 -0.93 22.86 -8.20
C GLU A 131 -0.70 21.37 -8.48
N VAL A 132 -1.73 20.56 -8.20
CA VAL A 132 -1.71 19.14 -8.55
C VAL A 132 -2.12 19.02 -10.02
N THR A 133 -1.24 18.49 -10.86
CA THR A 133 -1.52 18.30 -12.29
C THR A 133 -1.91 16.88 -12.66
N GLY A 134 -1.64 15.90 -11.79
CA GLY A 134 -1.91 14.48 -12.01
C GLY A 134 -1.76 13.68 -10.73
N ILE A 135 -2.47 12.57 -10.60
CA ILE A 135 -2.44 11.70 -9.43
C ILE A 135 -2.17 10.26 -9.87
N GLY A 136 -1.16 9.63 -9.28
CA GLY A 136 -0.88 8.21 -9.41
C GLY A 136 -1.23 7.49 -8.10
N VAL A 137 -1.96 6.39 -8.18
CA VAL A 137 -2.34 5.62 -6.98
C VAL A 137 -1.98 4.17 -7.18
N SER A 138 -1.25 3.62 -6.22
CA SER A 138 -0.96 2.18 -6.20
C SER A 138 -2.13 1.37 -5.66
N ILE A 139 -2.48 0.28 -6.34
CA ILE A 139 -3.59 -0.62 -6.01
C ILE A 139 -3.11 -2.08 -5.93
N PRO A 140 -3.80 -2.96 -5.20
CA PRO A 140 -3.53 -4.39 -5.25
C PRO A 140 -3.61 -4.95 -6.68
N ALA A 141 -2.75 -5.91 -7.00
CA ALA A 141 -2.78 -6.57 -8.31
C ALA A 141 -4.07 -7.36 -8.59
N THR A 142 -4.86 -7.65 -7.56
CA THR A 142 -6.12 -8.41 -7.64
C THR A 142 -7.35 -7.54 -7.90
N TRP A 143 -7.22 -6.20 -7.94
CA TRP A 143 -8.35 -5.31 -8.15
C TRP A 143 -8.74 -5.22 -9.62
N THR A 144 -10.03 -5.31 -9.89
CA THR A 144 -10.63 -5.12 -11.22
C THR A 144 -10.95 -3.64 -11.47
N HIS A 145 -11.55 -3.35 -12.62
CA HIS A 145 -12.01 -2.00 -12.94
C HIS A 145 -13.11 -1.49 -11.99
N ASP A 146 -13.96 -2.38 -11.47
CA ASP A 146 -15.05 -1.99 -10.56
C ASP A 146 -14.48 -1.48 -9.22
N GLU A 147 -13.47 -2.16 -8.65
CA GLU A 147 -12.81 -1.67 -7.43
C GLU A 147 -12.04 -0.35 -7.68
N GLN A 148 -11.47 -0.19 -8.87
CA GLN A 148 -10.80 1.07 -9.26
C GLN A 148 -11.79 2.24 -9.32
N ASP A 149 -12.98 2.02 -9.89
CA ASP A 149 -14.04 3.03 -9.95
C ASP A 149 -14.58 3.38 -8.56
N GLU A 150 -14.81 2.38 -7.70
CA GLU A 150 -15.17 2.61 -6.29
C GLU A 150 -14.10 3.46 -5.58
N TYR A 151 -12.82 3.17 -5.84
CA TYR A 151 -11.73 3.89 -5.21
C TYR A 151 -11.57 5.31 -5.74
N LYS A 152 -11.73 5.52 -7.07
CA LYS A 152 -11.80 6.86 -7.69
C LYS A 152 -12.91 7.68 -7.05
N ALA A 153 -14.11 7.12 -6.88
CA ALA A 153 -15.23 7.79 -6.22
C ALA A 153 -14.91 8.15 -4.76
N LEU A 154 -14.26 7.26 -4.02
CA LEU A 154 -13.82 7.52 -2.66
C LEU A 154 -12.82 8.68 -2.58
N LEU A 155 -11.81 8.69 -3.47
CA LEU A 155 -10.82 9.76 -3.57
C LEU A 155 -11.51 11.09 -3.85
N LYS A 156 -12.38 11.16 -4.87
CA LYS A 156 -13.12 12.39 -5.21
C LYS A 156 -13.93 12.93 -4.03
N GLY A 157 -14.58 12.05 -3.27
CA GLY A 157 -15.36 12.42 -2.10
C GLY A 157 -14.54 12.83 -0.86
N ALA A 158 -13.22 12.69 -0.90
CA ALA A 158 -12.32 13.04 0.19
C ALA A 158 -11.63 14.40 0.00
N PHE A 159 -11.27 14.76 -1.23
CA PHE A 159 -10.70 16.07 -1.56
C PHE A 159 -11.77 17.16 -1.57
N THR A 160 -11.43 18.35 -1.07
CA THR A 160 -12.30 19.54 -1.05
C THR A 160 -11.96 20.51 -2.19
N SER A 161 -10.74 20.47 -2.71
CA SER A 161 -10.28 21.27 -3.84
C SER A 161 -10.94 20.82 -5.14
N LYS A 162 -11.67 21.73 -5.79
CA LYS A 162 -12.30 21.48 -7.11
C LYS A 162 -11.27 21.15 -8.19
N THR A 163 -10.10 21.80 -8.16
CA THR A 163 -9.01 21.52 -9.11
C THR A 163 -8.51 20.09 -8.96
N ILE A 164 -8.30 19.64 -7.73
CA ILE A 164 -7.87 18.25 -7.48
C ILE A 164 -8.96 17.26 -7.88
N GLN A 165 -10.23 17.56 -7.61
CA GLN A 165 -11.35 16.72 -8.05
C GLN A 165 -11.41 16.60 -9.59
N GLN A 166 -11.09 17.66 -10.33
CA GLN A 166 -10.99 17.62 -11.79
C GLN A 166 -9.81 16.74 -12.24
N VAL A 167 -8.65 16.87 -11.59
CA VAL A 167 -7.48 16.04 -11.86
C VAL A 167 -7.77 14.55 -11.60
N LEU A 168 -8.54 14.24 -10.56
CA LEU A 168 -8.99 12.87 -10.31
C LEU A 168 -9.91 12.33 -11.41
N GLU A 169 -10.58 13.21 -12.16
CA GLU A 169 -11.41 12.81 -13.29
C GLU A 169 -10.55 12.54 -14.53
N ASP A 170 -9.70 13.50 -14.88
CA ASP A 170 -9.04 13.54 -16.19
C ASP A 170 -7.63 12.94 -16.19
N ASN A 171 -6.96 12.91 -15.04
CA ASN A 171 -5.54 12.59 -14.93
C ASN A 171 -5.20 11.76 -13.68
N LEU A 172 -6.09 10.82 -13.35
CA LEU A 172 -5.87 9.77 -12.36
C LEU A 172 -5.31 8.51 -13.04
N HIS A 173 -4.21 8.00 -12.52
CA HIS A 173 -3.55 6.79 -13.00
C HIS A 173 -3.50 5.75 -11.89
N PHE A 174 -3.99 4.54 -12.19
CA PHE A 174 -3.83 3.39 -11.32
C PHE A 174 -2.61 2.57 -11.77
N TYR A 175 -1.78 2.20 -10.81
CA TYR A 175 -0.65 1.29 -11.00
C TYR A 175 -0.77 0.18 -9.97
N THR A 176 -0.39 -1.06 -10.29
CA THR A 176 -0.30 -2.05 -9.21
C THR A 176 0.85 -1.71 -8.26
N GLU A 177 0.75 -2.09 -6.99
CA GLU A 177 1.82 -1.84 -5.99
C GLU A 177 3.17 -2.39 -6.47
N VAL A 178 3.15 -3.60 -7.04
CA VAL A 178 4.35 -4.27 -7.55
C VAL A 178 4.92 -3.56 -8.79
N GLU A 179 4.06 -3.03 -9.67
CA GLU A 179 4.52 -2.23 -10.81
C GLU A 179 5.12 -0.91 -10.36
N ALA A 180 4.49 -0.20 -9.42
CA ALA A 180 5.02 1.05 -8.88
C ALA A 180 6.42 0.82 -8.26
N PHE A 181 6.60 -0.28 -7.53
CA PHE A 181 7.89 -0.68 -6.98
C PHE A 181 8.91 -1.03 -8.06
N ALA A 182 8.50 -1.80 -9.07
CA ALA A 182 9.38 -2.17 -10.17
C ALA A 182 9.84 -0.94 -10.98
N HIS A 183 8.92 -0.02 -11.30
CA HIS A 183 9.23 1.25 -11.95
C HIS A 183 10.25 2.06 -11.14
N TYR A 184 10.05 2.18 -9.82
CA TYR A 184 11.00 2.86 -8.94
C TYR A 184 12.40 2.24 -9.02
N LEU A 185 12.50 0.91 -8.96
CA LEU A 185 13.79 0.20 -9.01
C LEU A 185 14.46 0.32 -10.38
N MET A 186 13.70 0.24 -11.48
CA MET A 186 14.24 0.37 -12.84
C MET A 186 14.73 1.79 -13.12
N HIS A 187 14.00 2.80 -12.69
CA HIS A 187 14.40 4.20 -12.83
C HIS A 187 15.66 4.50 -12.00
N ASN A 188 15.86 3.79 -10.90
CA ASN A 188 17.06 3.90 -10.05
C ASN A 188 18.07 2.76 -10.28
N ALA A 189 18.04 2.09 -11.44
CA ALA A 189 18.84 0.88 -11.67
C ALA A 189 20.35 1.09 -11.46
N HIS A 190 20.86 2.29 -11.73
CA HIS A 190 22.24 2.66 -11.46
C HIS A 190 22.64 2.56 -9.98
N LYS A 191 21.73 2.83 -9.03
CA LYS A 191 21.95 2.69 -7.58
C LYS A 191 21.96 1.23 -7.14
N TYR A 192 21.26 0.37 -7.88
CA TYR A 192 21.05 -1.04 -7.55
C TYR A 192 21.79 -1.97 -8.52
N ARG A 193 22.91 -1.53 -9.11
CA ARG A 193 23.72 -2.30 -10.08
C ARG A 193 24.20 -3.66 -9.59
N ALA A 194 24.24 -3.90 -8.28
CA ALA A 194 24.56 -5.23 -7.74
C ALA A 194 23.45 -6.26 -8.03
N ILE A 195 22.21 -5.79 -8.22
CA ILE A 195 21.02 -6.61 -8.48
C ILE A 195 20.82 -6.83 -9.98
N PHE A 196 21.24 -5.86 -10.81
CA PHE A 196 21.09 -5.94 -12.26
C PHE A 196 22.35 -6.45 -12.95
N PRO A 197 22.24 -7.46 -13.84
CA PRO A 197 23.35 -7.90 -14.67
C PRO A 197 23.97 -6.73 -15.45
N LYS A 198 25.30 -6.69 -15.51
CA LYS A 198 26.05 -5.61 -16.18
C LYS A 198 25.86 -5.60 -17.70
N THR A 199 25.45 -6.73 -18.28
CA THR A 199 25.29 -6.92 -19.72
C THR A 199 24.15 -7.87 -20.01
N GLY A 200 23.37 -7.56 -21.04
CA GLY A 200 22.32 -8.45 -21.56
C GLY A 200 20.93 -8.17 -21.00
N ASP A 201 19.97 -8.82 -21.65
CA ASP A 201 18.57 -8.75 -21.25
C ASP A 201 18.32 -9.66 -20.05
N THR A 202 17.69 -9.11 -19.01
CA THR A 202 17.42 -9.81 -17.77
C THR A 202 15.91 -9.95 -17.58
N THR A 203 15.47 -11.14 -17.23
CA THR A 203 14.10 -11.35 -16.74
C THR A 203 14.11 -11.23 -15.23
N ILE A 204 13.22 -10.39 -14.69
CA ILE A 204 13.17 -10.04 -13.28
C ILE A 204 11.77 -10.33 -12.76
N LEU A 205 11.69 -11.14 -11.72
CA LEU A 205 10.46 -11.38 -10.97
C LEU A 205 10.47 -10.49 -9.74
N PHE A 206 9.54 -9.56 -9.68
CA PHE A 206 9.26 -8.78 -8.48
C PHE A 206 8.23 -9.52 -7.65
N LEU A 207 8.50 -9.62 -6.34
CA LEU A 207 7.57 -10.15 -5.34
C LEU A 207 7.49 -9.14 -4.20
N ASP A 208 6.32 -8.55 -4.02
CA ASP A 208 6.00 -7.66 -2.91
C ASP A 208 5.21 -8.42 -1.85
N PHE A 209 5.84 -8.67 -0.71
CA PHE A 209 5.23 -9.30 0.46
C PHE A 209 4.74 -8.21 1.41
N GLY A 210 3.49 -7.81 1.24
CA GLY A 210 2.84 -6.83 2.11
C GLY A 210 2.31 -7.45 3.41
N GLY A 211 1.83 -6.59 4.31
CA GLY A 211 1.18 -7.04 5.53
C GLY A 211 -0.23 -7.61 5.37
N PHE A 212 -0.76 -7.73 4.14
CA PHE A 212 -2.14 -8.18 3.86
C PHE A 212 -2.32 -8.93 2.52
N SER A 213 -1.34 -8.81 1.63
CA SER A 213 -1.39 -9.38 0.30
C SER A 213 0.03 -9.59 -0.17
N MET A 214 0.23 -10.61 -1.00
CA MET A 214 1.41 -10.78 -1.82
C MET A 214 1.05 -10.39 -3.26
N SER A 215 1.93 -9.65 -3.93
CA SER A 215 1.76 -9.29 -5.34
C SER A 215 3.06 -9.52 -6.09
N GLY A 216 2.96 -9.87 -7.37
CA GLY A 216 4.10 -10.17 -8.20
C GLY A 216 3.94 -9.67 -9.63
N CYS A 217 5.06 -9.34 -10.26
CA CYS A 217 5.09 -9.05 -11.70
C CYS A 217 6.43 -9.47 -12.31
N SER A 218 6.37 -9.90 -13.57
CA SER A 218 7.56 -10.28 -14.34
C SER A 218 7.87 -9.21 -15.39
N LEU A 219 9.11 -8.71 -15.37
CA LEU A 219 9.60 -7.73 -16.34
C LEU A 219 10.80 -8.28 -17.10
N ARG A 220 10.96 -7.81 -18.33
CA ARG A 220 12.23 -7.89 -19.08
C ARG A 220 12.88 -6.53 -19.00
N ALA A 221 14.11 -6.47 -18.49
CA ALA A 221 14.88 -5.25 -18.37
C ALA A 221 16.20 -5.37 -19.12
N ARG A 222 16.60 -4.27 -19.77
CA ARG A 222 17.92 -4.06 -20.37
C ARG A 222 18.54 -2.84 -19.72
N VAL A 223 19.60 -3.04 -18.96
CA VAL A 223 20.42 -1.94 -18.48
C VAL A 223 21.23 -1.45 -19.67
N CYS A 224 21.00 -0.21 -20.11
CA CYS A 224 21.80 0.39 -21.17
C CYS A 224 23.24 0.52 -20.67
N PRO A 225 24.23 -0.13 -21.30
CA PRO A 225 25.63 0.15 -21.02
C PRO A 225 25.87 1.64 -21.27
N ARG A 226 26.75 2.27 -20.48
CA ARG A 226 27.18 3.64 -20.72
C ARG A 226 27.62 3.79 -22.18
N GLY A 227 26.76 4.40 -23.00
CA GLY A 227 27.14 4.92 -24.31
C GLY A 227 27.89 6.22 -24.07
N ASP A 228 29.20 6.19 -24.33
CA ASP A 228 29.95 7.29 -24.95
C ASP A 228 29.50 8.74 -24.68
N GLY A 229 29.39 9.11 -23.39
CA GLY A 229 29.53 10.49 -22.94
C GLY A 229 28.53 11.53 -23.46
N LYS A 230 27.39 11.14 -24.08
CA LYS A 230 26.39 12.10 -24.56
C LYS A 230 24.94 11.65 -24.31
N ALA A 231 24.36 12.27 -23.27
CA ALA A 231 22.98 12.75 -23.21
C ALA A 231 21.81 11.74 -23.37
N ARG A 232 21.83 10.63 -22.63
CA ARG A 232 20.59 10.04 -22.09
C ARG A 232 20.79 9.84 -20.59
N GLY A 233 19.81 10.28 -19.80
CA GLY A 233 19.85 10.31 -18.34
C GLY A 233 20.46 9.05 -17.71
N ASP A 234 21.25 9.28 -16.67
CA ASP A 234 22.17 8.33 -16.07
C ASP A 234 21.55 6.97 -15.71
N GLY A 235 21.89 5.93 -16.48
CA GLY A 235 21.80 4.54 -16.03
C GLY A 235 20.40 4.04 -15.65
N GLU A 236 19.36 4.58 -16.29
CA GLU A 236 18.02 4.00 -16.29
C GLU A 236 17.99 2.71 -17.11
N ALA A 237 17.22 1.71 -16.64
CA ALA A 237 16.96 0.51 -17.42
C ALA A 237 15.79 0.74 -18.37
N ALA A 238 15.89 0.28 -19.62
CA ALA A 238 14.71 0.10 -20.47
C ALA A 238 14.04 -1.21 -20.06
N PHE A 239 12.74 -1.21 -19.81
CA PHE A 239 12.03 -2.41 -19.38
C PHE A 239 10.62 -2.47 -19.97
N PHE A 240 10.12 -3.70 -20.09
CA PHE A 240 8.73 -3.97 -20.45
C PHE A 240 8.21 -5.17 -19.67
N ARG A 241 6.89 -5.21 -19.53
CA ARG A 241 6.18 -6.22 -18.76
C ARG A 241 5.98 -7.49 -19.59
N LEU A 242 6.23 -8.66 -18.97
CA LEU A 242 6.11 -9.97 -19.63
C LEU A 242 4.74 -10.64 -19.45
N GLY A 243 3.87 -10.05 -18.61
CA GLY A 243 2.51 -10.52 -18.36
C GLY A 243 1.83 -9.67 -17.30
N ASP A 244 0.53 -9.85 -17.09
CA ASP A 244 -0.19 -9.07 -16.09
C ASP A 244 0.34 -9.35 -14.66
N PRO A 245 0.34 -8.33 -13.76
CA PRO A 245 0.60 -8.52 -12.36
C PRO A 245 -0.35 -9.55 -11.77
N PHE A 246 0.15 -10.33 -10.85
CA PHE A 246 -0.62 -11.31 -10.11
C PHE A 246 -0.57 -10.99 -8.62
N GLY A 247 -1.51 -11.53 -7.86
CA GLY A 247 -1.49 -11.39 -6.42
C GLY A 247 -2.38 -12.42 -5.73
N SER A 248 -2.15 -12.55 -4.44
CA SER A 248 -2.97 -13.35 -3.53
C SER A 248 -3.18 -12.57 -2.25
N GLY A 249 -4.36 -12.71 -1.65
CA GLY A 249 -4.58 -12.31 -0.27
C GLY A 249 -3.72 -13.13 0.67
N GLY A 250 -3.33 -12.52 1.78
CA GLY A 250 -2.41 -13.10 2.76
C GLY A 250 -1.05 -12.42 2.77
N GLY A 251 -0.45 -12.35 3.94
CA GLY A 251 0.80 -11.63 4.19
C GLY A 251 1.27 -11.79 5.64
N THR A 252 1.90 -10.75 6.18
CA THR A 252 2.38 -10.79 7.58
C THR A 252 1.25 -10.98 8.59
N GLU A 253 0.04 -10.47 8.33
CA GLU A 253 -1.13 -10.68 9.18
C GLU A 253 -1.52 -12.16 9.32
N HIS A 254 -1.35 -12.96 8.26
CA HIS A 254 -1.58 -14.40 8.33
C HIS A 254 -0.58 -15.05 9.27
N TRP A 255 0.70 -14.70 9.10
CA TRP A 255 1.77 -15.19 9.97
C TRP A 255 1.51 -14.82 11.43
N GLU A 256 1.11 -13.57 11.70
CA GLU A 256 0.77 -13.12 13.04
C GLU A 256 -0.42 -13.88 13.63
N ALA A 257 -1.46 -14.15 12.84
CA ALA A 257 -2.63 -14.91 13.26
C ALA A 257 -2.27 -16.38 13.57
N PHE A 258 -1.51 -17.05 12.70
CA PHE A 258 -1.04 -18.42 12.93
C PHE A 258 -0.16 -18.53 14.17
N ILE A 259 0.78 -17.61 14.36
CA ILE A 259 1.63 -17.58 15.56
C ILE A 259 0.77 -17.35 16.81
N SER A 260 -0.18 -16.41 16.75
CA SER A 260 -1.07 -16.12 17.88
C SER A 260 -1.94 -17.32 18.25
N GLU A 261 -2.47 -18.03 17.26
CA GLU A 261 -3.25 -19.25 17.46
C GLU A 261 -2.39 -20.35 18.06
N PHE A 262 -1.19 -20.59 17.50
CA PHE A 262 -0.24 -21.56 18.04
C PHE A 262 0.10 -21.26 19.51
N CYS A 263 0.46 -20.01 19.83
CA CYS A 263 0.75 -19.60 21.21
C CYS A 263 -0.45 -19.79 22.12
N THR A 264 -1.66 -19.45 21.66
CA THR A 264 -2.88 -19.63 22.45
C THR A 264 -3.15 -21.10 22.72
N GLN A 265 -3.07 -21.95 21.70
CA GLN A 265 -3.23 -23.40 21.83
C GLN A 265 -2.17 -24.00 22.76
N ASP A 266 -0.92 -23.56 22.66
CA ASP A 266 0.18 -24.06 23.51
C ASP A 266 0.06 -23.58 24.97
N THR A 267 -0.42 -22.37 25.21
CA THR A 267 -0.65 -21.82 26.56
C THR A 267 -1.88 -22.44 27.23
N LEU A 268 -2.86 -22.90 26.44
CA LEU A 268 -4.08 -23.56 26.92
C LEU A 268 -3.93 -25.08 27.05
N LYS A 269 -2.78 -25.66 26.68
CA LYS A 269 -2.48 -27.07 27.01
C LYS A 269 -2.43 -27.20 28.55
N PRO A 270 -3.15 -28.18 29.14
CA PRO A 270 -3.17 -28.39 30.59
C PRO A 270 -1.79 -28.62 31.21
N ASP A 271 -0.83 -29.05 30.40
CA ASP A 271 0.55 -29.29 30.81
C ASP A 271 1.45 -28.19 30.22
N GLY A 272 1.50 -27.05 30.89
CA GLY A 272 2.44 -25.98 30.55
C GLY A 272 3.88 -26.50 30.53
N LEU A 273 4.66 -26.07 29.52
CA LEU A 273 6.09 -26.34 29.32
C LEU A 273 6.67 -27.36 30.30
N ASP A 274 6.65 -28.63 29.91
CA ASP A 274 7.29 -29.70 30.66
C ASP A 274 8.74 -29.27 30.96
N LYS A 275 8.99 -28.88 32.22
CA LYS A 275 10.31 -28.52 32.76
C LYS A 275 11.21 -29.76 32.88
N LYS A 276 11.14 -30.65 31.90
CA LYS A 276 11.94 -31.86 31.77
C LYS A 276 12.38 -32.02 30.33
N LYS A 277 13.42 -31.28 29.98
CA LYS A 277 14.67 -31.85 29.47
C LYS A 277 15.75 -30.79 29.44
N ARG A 278 16.75 -31.02 30.31
CA ARG A 278 18.12 -30.53 30.16
C ARG A 278 18.74 -31.13 28.91
#